data_AF-A0A1A0N1N4-F1
#
_entry.id   AF-A0A1A0N1N4-F1
#
_cell.length_a   1.000
_cell.length_b   1.000
_cell.length_c   1.000
_cell.angle_alpha   90.00
_cell.angle_beta   90.00
_cell.angle_gamma   90.00
#
_symmetry.space_group_name_H-M   'P 1'
#
loop_
_entity.id
_entity.type
_entity.pdbx_description
1 polymer ?
#
loop_
_entity_poly.entity_id
_entity_poly.type
_entity_poly.pdbx_seq_one_letter_code
_entity_poly.pdbx_strand_id
1 'polypeptide(L)'
;MVDVVKVDTQMLRHQVAKLEETIGHLESHEKTVGHTIDSFGEALKGDTGKAVAEALTSYQKAMAALRTEQHGITEKLQSAVVAYDSTDTNAAAGLTQAMHL
;
A
#
# COMPACT_ATOMS: atom_id res chain seq x y z
N MET A 1 -18.33 -21.63 11.52
CA MET A 1 -18.52 -20.26 11.00
C MET A 1 -17.44 -19.31 11.53
N VAL A 2 -17.12 -19.35 12.83
CA VAL A 2 -16.02 -18.57 13.44
C VAL A 2 -14.62 -18.86 12.84
N ASP A 3 -14.33 -20.10 12.48
CA ASP A 3 -13.03 -20.44 11.87
C ASP A 3 -12.79 -19.81 10.50
N VAL A 4 -13.84 -19.66 9.67
CA VAL A 4 -13.72 -19.06 8.33
C VAL A 4 -13.42 -17.56 8.43
N VAL A 5 -14.11 -16.86 9.33
CA VAL A 5 -13.91 -15.42 9.57
C VAL A 5 -12.49 -15.12 10.08
N LYS A 6 -11.93 -15.96 10.94
CA LYS A 6 -10.55 -15.83 11.42
C LYS A 6 -9.51 -16.05 10.32
N VAL A 7 -9.74 -17.03 9.44
CA VAL A 7 -8.86 -17.31 8.28
C VAL A 7 -8.88 -16.13 7.29
N ASP A 8 -10.05 -15.57 6.99
CA ASP A 8 -10.17 -14.43 6.08
C ASP A 8 -9.51 -13.16 6.63
N THR A 9 -9.63 -12.91 7.94
CA THR A 9 -9.03 -11.74 8.59
C THR A 9 -7.50 -11.84 8.62
N GLN A 10 -6.94 -13.03 8.89
CA GLN A 10 -5.48 -13.25 8.82
C GLN A 10 -4.95 -13.09 7.39
N MET A 11 -5.68 -13.58 6.39
CA MET A 11 -5.32 -13.38 4.99
C MET A 11 -5.32 -11.90 4.60
N LEU A 12 -6.33 -11.13 5.03
CA LEU A 12 -6.39 -9.68 4.80
C LEU A 12 -5.21 -8.95 5.46
N ARG A 13 -4.89 -9.27 6.73
CA ARG A 13 -3.71 -8.69 7.41
C ARG A 13 -2.40 -9.03 6.69
N HIS A 14 -2.26 -10.26 6.20
CA HIS A 14 -1.09 -10.65 5.42
C HIS A 14 -0.99 -9.87 4.10
N GLN A 15 -2.11 -9.67 3.40
CA GLN A 15 -2.16 -8.88 2.17
C GLN A 15 -1.81 -7.40 2.42
N VAL A 16 -2.30 -6.81 3.51
CA VAL A 16 -1.92 -5.45 3.94
C VAL A 16 -0.41 -5.36 4.16
N ALA A 17 0.18 -6.28 4.94
CA ALA A 17 1.61 -6.26 5.22
C ALA A 17 2.48 -6.40 3.94
N LYS A 18 2.10 -7.28 3.01
CA LYS A 18 2.77 -7.39 1.71
C LYS A 18 2.65 -6.12 0.86
N LEU A 19 1.51 -5.45 0.92
CA LEU A 19 1.31 -4.21 0.20
C LEU A 19 2.16 -3.08 0.79
N GLU A 20 2.23 -2.97 2.11
CA GLU A 20 3.10 -2.03 2.82
C GLU A 20 4.59 -2.27 2.50
N GLU A 21 5.03 -3.53 2.46
CA GLU A 21 6.39 -3.90 2.02
C GLU A 21 6.65 -3.47 0.57
N THR A 22 5.69 -3.70 -0.33
CA THR A 22 5.80 -3.30 -1.74
C THR A 22 5.89 -1.79 -1.90
N ILE A 23 5.11 -1.03 -1.13
CA ILE A 23 5.18 0.44 -1.07
C ILE A 23 6.59 0.86 -0.64
N GLY A 24 7.12 0.28 0.44
CA GLY A 24 8.48 0.58 0.92
C GLY A 24 9.57 0.32 -0.14
N HIS A 25 9.49 -0.79 -0.88
CA HIS A 25 10.40 -1.08 -1.98
C HIS A 25 10.29 -0.06 -3.12
N LEU A 26 9.09 0.36 -3.48
CA LEU A 26 8.87 1.37 -4.52
C LEU A 26 9.41 2.75 -4.11
N GLU A 27 9.22 3.14 -2.85
CA GLU A 27 9.79 4.39 -2.33
C GLU A 27 11.31 4.39 -2.36
N SER A 28 11.94 3.27 -2.00
CA SER A 28 13.38 3.12 -2.09
C SER A 28 13.87 3.17 -3.54
N HIS A 29 13.15 2.53 -4.47
CA HIS A 29 13.50 2.53 -5.89
C HIS A 29 13.38 3.94 -6.49
N GLU A 30 12.32 4.68 -6.19
CA GLU A 30 12.14 6.06 -6.67
C GLU A 30 13.28 6.98 -6.21
N LYS A 31 13.70 6.87 -4.94
CA LYS A 31 14.86 7.63 -4.42
C LYS A 31 16.13 7.31 -5.18
N THR A 32 16.40 6.02 -5.44
CA THR A 32 17.58 5.59 -6.21
C THR A 32 17.55 6.10 -7.64
N VAL A 33 16.39 6.03 -8.31
CA VAL A 33 16.21 6.55 -9.68
C VAL A 33 16.39 8.08 -9.70
N GLY A 34 15.80 8.80 -8.75
CA GLY A 34 15.98 10.26 -8.62
C GLY A 34 17.45 10.63 -8.48
N HIS A 35 18.18 10.01 -7.54
CA HIS A 35 19.61 10.24 -7.36
C HIS A 35 20.43 9.92 -8.61
N THR A 36 20.12 8.80 -9.26
CA THR A 36 20.82 8.39 -10.48
C THR A 36 20.63 9.43 -11.58
N ILE A 37 19.40 9.92 -11.76
CA ILE A 37 19.12 10.91 -12.79
C ILE A 37 19.70 12.28 -12.45
N ASP A 38 19.67 12.72 -11.19
CA ASP A 38 20.35 13.96 -10.78
C ASP A 38 21.85 13.90 -11.13
N SER A 39 22.50 12.75 -10.91
CA SER A 39 23.90 12.55 -11.29
C SER A 39 24.14 12.62 -12.81
N PHE A 40 23.17 12.17 -13.61
CA PHE A 40 23.23 12.27 -15.07
C PHE A 40 22.87 13.66 -15.59
N GLY A 41 21.96 14.38 -14.93
CA GLY A 41 21.53 15.72 -15.30
C GLY A 41 22.67 16.74 -15.22
N GLU A 42 23.59 16.58 -14.25
CA GLU A 42 24.81 17.39 -14.19
C GLU A 42 25.75 17.13 -15.38
N ALA A 43 25.76 15.90 -15.91
CA ALA A 43 26.60 15.48 -17.02
C ALA A 43 25.99 15.73 -18.41
N LEU A 44 24.65 15.70 -18.53
CA LEU A 44 23.92 15.79 -19.80
C LEU A 44 23.46 17.22 -20.08
N LYS A 45 24.05 17.85 -21.11
CA LYS A 45 23.69 19.19 -21.59
C LYS A 45 22.92 19.12 -22.92
N GLY A 46 22.24 20.23 -23.27
CA GLY A 46 21.52 20.35 -24.53
C GLY A 46 20.23 19.54 -24.58
N ASP A 47 19.79 19.16 -25.77
CA ASP A 47 18.48 18.53 -25.98
C ASP A 47 18.37 17.14 -25.34
N THR A 48 19.48 16.41 -25.21
CA THR A 48 19.52 15.13 -24.47
C THR A 48 19.23 15.32 -22.99
N GLY A 49 19.78 16.36 -22.35
CA GLY A 49 19.51 16.68 -20.95
C GLY A 49 18.05 17.05 -20.71
N LYS A 50 17.44 17.79 -21.64
CA LYS A 50 16.00 18.12 -21.59
C LYS A 50 15.12 16.88 -21.70
N ALA A 51 15.41 15.98 -22.64
CA ALA A 51 14.64 14.73 -22.80
C ALA A 51 14.72 13.84 -21.55
N VAL A 52 15.90 13.77 -20.90
CA VAL A 52 16.08 13.03 -19.63
C VAL A 52 15.28 13.68 -18.49
N ALA A 53 15.28 15.00 -18.39
CA ALA A 53 14.48 15.71 -17.38
C ALA A 53 12.97 15.51 -17.57
N GLU A 54 12.50 15.49 -18.82
CA GLU A 54 11.09 15.21 -19.15
C GLU A 54 10.70 13.75 -18.82
N ALA A 55 11.58 12.79 -19.13
CA ALA A 55 11.39 11.39 -18.76
C ALA A 55 11.34 11.21 -17.23
N LEU A 56 12.23 11.87 -16.48
CA LEU A 56 12.20 11.86 -15.02
C LEU A 56 10.91 12.45 -14.47
N THR A 57 10.49 13.60 -14.98
CA THR A 57 9.24 14.24 -14.56
C THR A 57 8.04 13.32 -14.79
N SER A 58 8.02 12.63 -15.92
CA SER A 58 6.95 11.67 -16.25
C SER A 58 6.98 10.45 -15.32
N TYR A 59 8.18 9.93 -15.03
CA TYR A 59 8.38 8.85 -14.06
C TYR A 59 7.90 9.24 -12.65
N GLN A 60 8.29 10.41 -12.15
CA GLN A 60 7.87 10.91 -10.83
C GLN A 60 6.34 11.05 -10.74
N LYS A 61 5.68 11.55 -11.79
CA LYS A 61 4.21 11.63 -11.85
C LYS A 61 3.57 10.24 -11.77
N ALA A 62 4.08 9.27 -12.51
CA ALA A 62 3.59 7.89 -12.48
C ALA A 62 3.76 7.27 -11.08
N MET A 63 4.89 7.52 -10.40
CA MET A 63 5.12 7.04 -9.03
C MET A 63 4.21 7.70 -8.01
N ALA A 64 3.94 9.00 -8.13
CA ALA A 64 2.97 9.69 -7.27
C ALA A 64 1.54 9.13 -7.44
N ALA A 65 1.13 8.83 -8.67
CA ALA A 65 -0.16 8.18 -8.94
C ALA A 65 -0.22 6.78 -8.31
N LEU A 66 0.82 5.97 -8.49
CA LEU A 66 0.89 4.62 -7.92
C LEU A 66 0.84 4.65 -6.38
N ARG A 67 1.56 5.57 -5.73
CA ARG A 67 1.49 5.75 -4.26
C ARG A 67 0.07 6.05 -3.80
N THR A 68 -0.64 6.91 -4.51
CA THR A 68 -2.02 7.28 -4.17
C THR A 68 -2.95 6.07 -4.24
N GLU A 69 -2.84 5.26 -5.30
CA GLU A 69 -3.64 4.04 -5.44
C GLU A 69 -3.31 3.01 -4.34
N GLN A 70 -2.02 2.80 -4.07
CA GLN A 70 -1.57 1.86 -3.03
C GLN A 70 -2.02 2.26 -1.63
N HIS A 71 -1.97 3.56 -1.31
CA HIS A 71 -2.48 4.08 -0.04
C HIS A 71 -3.98 3.82 0.08
N GLY A 72 -4.77 4.16 -0.96
CA GLY A 72 -6.22 3.94 -0.95
C GLY A 72 -6.61 2.45 -0.87
N ILE A 73 -5.83 1.54 -1.47
CA ILE A 73 -6.04 0.10 -1.31
C ILE A 73 -5.72 -0.33 0.13
N THR A 74 -4.62 0.16 0.71
CA THR A 74 -4.21 -0.15 2.08
C THR A 74 -5.28 0.30 3.09
N GLU A 75 -5.80 1.53 2.97
CA GLU A 75 -6.87 2.06 3.83
C GLU A 75 -8.15 1.21 3.74
N LYS A 76 -8.54 0.80 2.53
CA LYS A 76 -9.72 -0.06 2.33
C LYS A 76 -9.53 -1.44 2.95
N LEU A 77 -8.36 -2.05 2.79
CA LEU A 77 -8.04 -3.35 3.39
C LEU A 77 -7.99 -3.27 4.91
N GLN A 78 -7.37 -2.23 5.48
CA GLN A 78 -7.37 -1.99 6.92
C GLN A 78 -8.78 -1.77 7.47
N SER A 79 -9.62 -1.00 6.76
CA SER A 79 -11.03 -0.80 7.12
C SER A 79 -11.81 -2.12 7.09
N ALA A 80 -11.55 -2.99 6.11
CA ALA A 80 -12.17 -4.31 6.03
C ALA A 80 -11.75 -5.20 7.21
N VAL A 81 -10.46 -5.19 7.61
CA VAL A 81 -9.98 -5.91 8.80
C VAL A 81 -10.71 -5.45 10.07
N VAL A 82 -10.83 -4.13 10.28
CA VAL A 82 -11.54 -3.56 11.44
C VAL A 82 -13.03 -3.92 11.44
N ALA A 83 -13.68 -3.91 10.28
CA ALA A 83 -15.08 -4.29 10.15
C ALA A 83 -15.30 -5.78 10.48
N TYR A 84 -14.39 -6.66 10.05
CA TYR A 84 -14.45 -8.08 10.40
C TYR A 84 -14.21 -8.33 11.90
N ASP A 85 -13.17 -7.72 12.48
CA ASP A 85 -12.86 -7.87 13.91
C ASP A 85 -14.03 -7.39 14.81
N SER A 86 -14.67 -6.28 14.45
CA SER A 86 -15.82 -5.76 15.19
C SER A 86 -17.07 -6.64 15.04
N THR A 87 -17.29 -7.23 13.85
CA THR A 87 -18.39 -8.17 13.62
C THR A 87 -18.21 -9.46 14.43
N ASP A 88 -16.99 -10.01 14.48
CA ASP A 88 -16.67 -11.22 15.28
C ASP A 88 -16.85 -10.94 16.78
N THR A 89 -16.40 -9.78 17.26
CA THR A 89 -16.56 -9.35 18.67
C THR A 89 -18.04 -9.23 19.05
N ASN A 90 -18.86 -8.61 18.20
CA ASN A 90 -20.29 -8.45 18.44
C ASN A 90 -21.03 -9.79 18.42
N ALA A 91 -20.68 -10.70 17.51
CA ALA A 91 -21.26 -12.04 17.44
C ALA A 91 -20.90 -12.88 18.69
N ALA A 92 -19.65 -12.81 19.16
CA ALA A 92 -19.20 -13.49 20.38
C ALA A 92 -19.90 -12.96 21.64
N ALA A 93 -20.10 -11.64 21.74
CA ALA A 93 -20.84 -11.02 22.83
C ALA A 93 -22.32 -11.44 22.84
N GLY A 94 -22.98 -11.45 21.67
CA GLY A 94 -24.37 -11.91 21.53
C GLY A 94 -24.55 -13.39 21.90
N LEU A 95 -23.61 -14.26 21.52
CA LEU A 95 -23.64 -15.68 21.87
C LEU A 95 -23.46 -15.88 23.38
N THR A 96 -22.53 -15.15 24.00
CA THR A 96 -22.30 -15.18 25.45
C THR A 96 -23.57 -14.72 26.19
N GLN A 97 -24.21 -13.65 25.72
CA GLN A 97 -25.44 -13.15 26.33
C GLN A 97 -26.62 -14.12 26.15
N ALA A 98 -26.71 -14.82 25.01
CA ALA A 98 -27.72 -15.84 24.75
C ALA A 98 -27.51 -17.15 25.54
N MET A 99 -26.28 -17.49 25.91
CA MET A 99 -25.97 -18.67 26.72
C MET A 99 -26.14 -18.45 28.24
N HIS A 100 -26.23 -17.19 28.68
CA HIS A 100 -26.45 -16.81 30.07
C HIS A 100 -27.93 -16.46 30.37
N LEU A 101 -28.83 -16.72 29.42
CA LEU A 101 -30.29 -16.70 29.56
C LEU A 101 -30.84 -18.14 29.54
#